data_AF-A0A7Y4H215-F1
#
_entry.id   AF-A0A7Y4H215-F1
#
_cell.length_a   1.000
_cell.length_b   1.000
_cell.length_c   1.000
_cell.angle_alpha   90.00
_cell.angle_beta   90.00
_cell.angle_gamma   90.00
#
_symmetry.space_group_name_H-M   'P 1'
#
loop_
_entity.id
_entity.type
_entity.pdbx_description
1 polymer ?
#
loop_
_entity_poly.entity_id
_entity_poly.type
_entity_poly.pdbx_seq_one_letter_code
_entity_poly.pdbx_strand_id
1 'polypeptide(L)' 'MQISNETSAETSTWLLQAKDILDEARRLKPGPERKELRETAKVLREIAKLEARSAQPDERDWPRDT' A
#
# COMPACT_ATOMS: atom_id res chain seq x y z
N MET A 1 -7.53 -0.20 21.78
CA MET A 1 -8.00 -1.36 21.00
C MET A 1 -6.76 -2.14 20.58
N GLN A 2 -6.54 -3.32 21.17
CA GLN A 2 -5.41 -4.19 20.81
C GLN A 2 -5.79 -4.92 19.53
N ILE A 3 -5.07 -4.67 18.44
CA ILE A 3 -5.19 -5.43 17.20
C ILE A 3 -4.41 -6.73 17.44
N SER A 4 -5.13 -7.77 17.83
CA SER A 4 -4.58 -9.09 18.16
C SER A 4 -3.71 -9.62 17.02
N ASN A 5 -2.53 -10.15 17.35
CA ASN A 5 -1.51 -10.70 16.44
C ASN A 5 -2.04 -11.64 15.35
N GLU A 6 -3.20 -12.25 15.57
CA GLU A 6 -3.91 -13.12 14.62
C GLU A 6 -4.29 -12.37 13.33
N THR A 7 -4.78 -11.13 13.45
CA THR A 7 -5.08 -10.28 12.28
C THR A 7 -3.82 -9.88 11.51
N SER A 8 -2.68 -9.75 12.17
CA SER A 8 -1.38 -9.43 11.54
C SER A 8 -0.79 -10.63 10.78
N ALA A 9 -0.99 -11.83 11.30
CA ALA A 9 -0.58 -13.08 10.64
C ALA A 9 -1.49 -13.42 9.44
N GLU A 10 -2.80 -13.22 9.59
CA GLU A 10 -3.75 -13.37 8.49
C GLU A 10 -3.49 -12.34 7.40
N THR A 11 -3.41 -11.04 7.74
CA THR A 11 -3.07 -10.00 6.74
C THR A 11 -1.74 -10.26 6.05
N SER A 12 -0.74 -10.78 6.76
CA SER A 12 0.53 -11.23 6.13
C SER A 12 0.32 -12.34 5.10
N THR A 13 -0.56 -13.30 5.39
CA THR A 13 -0.84 -14.43 4.50
C THR A 13 -1.58 -13.97 3.23
N TRP A 14 -2.60 -13.14 3.39
CA TRP A 14 -3.35 -12.55 2.27
C TRP A 14 -2.47 -11.65 1.40
N LEU A 15 -1.55 -10.89 2.01
CA LEU A 15 -0.58 -10.05 1.29
C LEU A 15 0.45 -10.87 0.52
N LEU A 16 0.91 -11.99 1.07
CA LEU A 16 1.81 -12.93 0.39
C LEU A 16 1.13 -13.55 -0.84
N GLN A 17 -0.12 -14.00 -0.70
CA GLN A 17 -0.89 -14.53 -1.83
C GLN A 17 -1.12 -13.47 -2.91
N ALA A 18 -1.46 -12.23 -2.52
CA ALA A 18 -1.65 -11.13 -3.47
C ALA A 18 -0.36 -10.80 -4.25
N LYS A 19 0.80 -10.86 -3.59
CA LYS A 19 2.10 -10.68 -4.23
C LYS A 19 2.37 -11.76 -5.28
N ASP A 20 2.13 -13.02 -4.95
CA ASP A 20 2.39 -14.15 -5.86
C ASP A 20 1.49 -14.09 -7.10
N ILE A 21 0.21 -13.70 -6.92
CA ILE A 21 -0.72 -13.46 -8.03
C ILE A 21 -0.21 -12.32 -8.93
N LEU A 22 0.28 -11.22 -8.34
CA LEU A 22 0.82 -10.10 -9.10
C LEU A 22 2.12 -10.48 -9.83
N ASP A 23 2.96 -11.32 -9.24
CA ASP A 23 4.18 -11.81 -9.87
C ASP A 23 3.90 -12.80 -11.01
N GLU A 24 2.89 -13.65 -10.88
CA GLU A 24 2.45 -14.54 -11.96
C GLU A 24 1.80 -13.76 -13.11
N ALA A 25 0.95 -12.77 -12.79
CA ALA A 25 0.40 -11.83 -13.76
C ALA A 25 1.49 -10.98 -14.46
N ARG A 26 2.66 -10.79 -13.82
CA ARG A 26 3.80 -10.12 -14.45
C ARG A 26 4.52 -11.01 -15.45
N ARG A 27 4.53 -12.33 -15.26
CA ARG A 27 5.19 -13.34 -16.11
C ARG A 27 4.39 -13.66 -17.36
N LEU A 28 3.07 -13.58 -17.29
CA LEU A 28 2.20 -13.68 -18.46
C LEU A 28 2.47 -12.48 -19.39
N LYS A 29 2.65 -12.77 -20.70
CA LYS A 29 2.92 -11.80 -21.78
C LYS A 29 1.96 -10.59 -21.69
N PRO A 30 2.38 -9.39 -22.14
CA PRO A 30 1.61 -8.17 -21.95
C PRO A 30 0.28 -8.22 -22.71
N GLY A 31 -0.77 -8.64 -22.00
CA GLY A 31 -2.16 -8.56 -22.43
C GLY A 31 -2.84 -7.29 -21.93
N PRO A 32 -4.02 -6.95 -22.46
CA PRO A 32 -4.81 -5.78 -22.05
C PRO A 32 -5.07 -5.73 -20.54
N GLU A 33 -5.26 -6.88 -19.89
CA GLU A 33 -5.44 -7.02 -18.44
C GLU A 33 -4.23 -6.48 -17.63
N ARG A 34 -3.01 -6.59 -18.17
CA ARG A 34 -1.79 -6.08 -17.51
C ARG A 34 -1.66 -4.56 -17.62
N LYS A 35 -2.32 -3.94 -18.62
CA LYS A 35 -2.41 -2.47 -18.75
C LYS A 35 -3.34 -1.93 -17.66
N GLU A 36 -4.49 -2.56 -17.47
CA GLU A 36 -5.43 -2.21 -16.42
C GLU A 36 -4.79 -2.35 -15.03
N LEU A 37 -4.13 -3.48 -14.74
CA LEU A 37 -3.40 -3.68 -13.48
C LEU A 37 -2.30 -2.63 -13.24
N ARG A 38 -1.60 -2.19 -14.29
CA ARG A 38 -0.60 -1.10 -14.18
C ARG A 38 -1.26 0.23 -13.84
N GLU A 39 -2.39 0.55 -14.45
CA GLU A 39 -3.11 1.79 -14.16
C GLU A 39 -3.70 1.74 -12.74
N THR A 40 -4.28 0.62 -12.32
CA THR A 40 -4.73 0.42 -10.93
C THR A 40 -3.58 0.60 -9.94
N ALA A 41 -2.42 0.00 -10.19
CA ALA A 41 -1.26 0.13 -9.31
C ALA A 41 -0.72 1.57 -9.23
N LYS A 42 -0.79 2.35 -10.32
CA LYS A 42 -0.44 3.78 -10.31
C LYS A 42 -1.40 4.58 -9.44
N VAL A 43 -2.71 4.36 -9.60
CA VAL A 43 -3.74 5.04 -8.80
C VAL A 43 -3.54 4.76 -7.32
N LEU A 44 -3.34 3.50 -6.94
CA LEU A 44 -3.07 3.12 -5.55
C LEU A 44 -1.82 3.80 -4.98
N ARG A 45 -0.76 3.95 -5.80
CA ARG A 45 0.47 4.63 -5.37
C ARG A 45 0.26 6.12 -5.13
N GLU A 46 -0.54 6.79 -5.94
CA GLU A 46 -0.85 8.22 -5.73
C GLU A 46 -1.74 8.42 -4.50
N ILE A 47 -2.70 7.54 -4.25
CA ILE A 47 -3.50 7.56 -3.01
C ILE A 47 -2.58 7.43 -1.80
N ALA A 48 -1.69 6.44 -1.78
CA ALA A 48 -0.75 6.25 -0.68
C ALA A 48 0.17 7.47 -0.44
N LYS A 49 0.59 8.18 -1.49
CA LYS A 49 1.37 9.42 -1.35
C LYS A 49 0.54 10.55 -0.73
N LEU A 50 -0.71 10.69 -1.15
CA LEU A 50 -1.61 11.70 -0.62
C LEU A 50 -1.94 11.42 0.86
N GLU A 51 -2.18 10.16 1.20
CA GLU A 51 -2.37 9.72 2.59
C GLU A 51 -1.12 9.96 3.43
N ALA A 52 0.07 9.61 2.93
CA ALA A 52 1.33 9.88 3.63
C ALA A 52 1.55 11.37 3.86
N ARG A 53 1.19 12.21 2.88
CA ARG A 53 1.28 13.68 2.99
C ARG A 53 0.24 14.27 3.94
N SER A 54 -0.96 13.68 3.99
CA SER A 54 -2.01 14.06 4.94
C SER A 54 -1.71 13.56 6.36
N ALA A 55 -0.97 12.46 6.49
CA ALA A 55 -0.58 11.88 7.76
C ALA A 55 0.68 12.55 8.35
N GLN A 56 1.36 13.42 7.61
CA GLN A 56 2.36 14.31 8.20
C GLN A 56 1.62 15.44 8.92
N PRO A 57 1.67 15.50 10.27
CA PRO A 57 1.33 16.74 10.96
C PRO A 57 2.33 17.79 10.52
N ASP A 58 1.91 19.05 10.38
CA ASP A 58 2.83 20.17 10.27
C ASP A 58 3.80 20.06 11.46
N GLU A 59 5.04 19.65 11.20
CA GLU A 59 6.14 19.60 12.16
C GLU A 59 6.61 21.04 12.45
N ARG A 60 5.66 21.91 12.79
CA ARG A 60 5.83 23.35 12.89
C ARG A 60 5.05 23.99 14.02
N ASP A 61 4.66 23.21 15.03
CA ASP A 61 4.06 23.77 16.24
C ASP A 61 4.45 22.98 17.50
N TRP A 62 5.74 22.78 17.71
CA TRP A 62 6.24 22.48 19.05
C TRP A 62 6.71 23.80 19.69
N PRO A 63 6.17 24.19 20.86
CA PRO A 63 6.64 25.36 21.57
C PRO A 63 8.02 25.04 22.14
N ARG A 64 9.07 25.55 21.49
CA ARG A 64 10.45 25.44 21.97
C ARG A 64 10.56 26.21 23.27
N ASP A 65 10.48 25.50 24.39
CA ASP A 65 10.76 26.00 25.73
C ASP A 65 12.07 26.80 25.73
N THR A 66 11.97 28.07 26.11
CA THR A 66 13.07 28.96 26.48
C THR A 66 12.85 29.45 27.89
#